data_AF-C8P9W8-F1
#
_entry.id   AF-C8P9W8-F1
#
_cell.length_a   1.000
_cell.length_b   1.000
_cell.length_c   1.000
_cell.angle_alpha   90.00
_cell.angle_beta   90.00
_cell.angle_gamma   90.00
#
_symmetry.space_group_name_H-M   'P 1'
#
loop_
_entity.id
_entity.type
_entity.pdbx_description
1 polymer ?
#
loop_
_entity_poly.entity_id
_entity_poly.type
_entity_poly.pdbx_seq_one_letter_code
_entity_poly.pdbx_strand_id
1 'polypeptide(L)' 'MKVAKAGQPFAFSCLPYTAEELENATHIGELPLERRTVMVIAGAVRGVGGIDSWGADVEPKYHIPADQDIDFSFVLNAK' A
#
# COMPACT_ATOMS: atom_id res chain seq x y z
N MET A 1 -14.54 12.18 -6.02
CA MET A 1 -14.64 10.76 -5.63
C MET A 1 -14.45 10.66 -4.12
N LYS A 2 -15.35 9.99 -3.39
CA LYS A 2 -15.23 9.75 -1.94
C LYS A 2 -15.03 8.26 -1.71
N VAL A 3 -14.02 7.89 -0.92
CA VAL A 3 -13.74 6.50 -0.54
C VAL A 3 -13.93 6.36 0.97
N ALA A 4 -14.64 5.33 1.41
CA ALA A 4 -14.89 5.09 2.83
C ALA A 4 -14.76 3.61 3.19
N LYS A 5 -14.46 3.33 4.45
CA LYS A 5 -14.43 1.97 4.99
C LYS A 5 -15.83 1.34 4.99
N ALA A 6 -15.91 0.04 4.65
CA ALA A 6 -17.15 -0.75 4.69
C ALA A 6 -17.31 -1.54 6.01
N GLY A 7 -16.79 -1.00 7.12
CA GLY A 7 -16.80 -1.63 8.44
C GLY A 7 -15.42 -1.61 9.08
N GLN A 8 -14.44 -2.24 8.43
CA GLN A 8 -13.05 -2.30 8.89
C GLN A 8 -12.18 -1.23 8.23
N PRO A 9 -11.18 -0.66 8.95
CA PRO A 9 -10.22 0.25 8.34
C PRO A 9 -9.40 -0.46 7.24
N PHE A 10 -8.86 0.31 6.31
CA PHE A 10 -7.97 -0.17 5.25
C PHE A 10 -6.76 0.76 5.11
N ALA A 11 -5.70 0.25 4.51
CA ALA A 11 -4.55 1.05 4.13
C ALA A 11 -4.77 1.65 2.73
N PHE A 12 -4.24 2.85 2.50
CA PHE A 12 -4.32 3.48 1.19
C PHE A 12 -3.12 4.37 0.89
N SER A 13 -2.91 4.66 -0.39
CA SER A 13 -2.01 5.71 -0.84
C SER A 13 -2.61 6.44 -2.05
N CYS A 14 -2.22 7.70 -2.22
CA CYS A 14 -2.57 8.54 -3.37
C CYS A 14 -1.28 9.23 -3.84
N LEU A 15 -0.51 8.53 -4.66
CA LEU A 15 0.78 9.02 -5.17
C LEU A 15 0.64 9.42 -6.63
N PRO A 16 1.46 10.36 -7.15
CA PRO A 16 1.43 10.68 -8.58
C PRO A 16 2.16 9.63 -9.44
N TYR A 17 2.71 8.59 -8.81
CA TYR A 17 3.55 7.56 -9.42
C TYR A 17 2.98 6.16 -9.16
N THR A 18 3.11 5.28 -10.14
CA THR A 18 2.85 3.84 -10.00
C THR A 18 3.92 3.16 -9.16
N ALA A 19 3.63 1.95 -8.66
CA ALA A 19 4.62 1.16 -7.94
C ALA A 19 5.86 0.88 -8.81
N GLU A 20 5.67 0.61 -10.10
CA GLU A 20 6.76 0.38 -11.05
C GLU A 20 7.61 1.63 -11.29
N GLU A 21 6.98 2.81 -11.43
CA GLU A 21 7.72 4.09 -11.56
C GLU A 21 8.56 4.40 -10.31
N LEU A 22 8.05 4.07 -9.11
CA LEU A 22 8.78 4.26 -7.86
C LEU A 22 9.93 3.25 -7.68
N GLU A 23 9.72 1.99 -8.04
CA GLU A 23 10.73 0.93 -7.93
C GLU A 23 11.90 1.16 -8.91
N ASN A 24 11.60 1.67 -10.11
CA ASN A 24 12.61 1.90 -11.14
C ASN A 24 13.47 3.16 -10.90
N ALA A 25 12.96 4.15 -10.15
CA ALA A 25 13.67 5.41 -9.93
C ALA A 25 14.71 5.24 -8.81
N THR A 26 15.97 5.48 -9.13
CA THR A 26 17.08 5.46 -8.15
C THR A 26 17.29 6.81 -7.47
N HIS A 27 16.80 7.89 -8.10
CA HIS A 27 16.83 9.25 -7.58
C HIS A 27 15.48 9.95 -7.84
N ILE A 28 15.12 10.91 -6.97
CA ILE A 28 13.86 11.65 -7.08
C ILE A 28 13.68 12.38 -8.42
N GLY A 29 14.78 12.80 -9.06
CA GLY A 29 14.75 13.49 -10.35
C GLY A 29 14.48 12.59 -11.57
N GLU A 30 14.49 11.27 -11.40
CA GLU A 30 14.19 10.29 -12.45
C GLU A 30 12.68 10.01 -12.56
N LEU A 31 11.90 10.48 -11.57
CA LEU A 31 10.46 10.32 -11.57
C LEU A 31 9.81 11.10 -12.72
N PRO A 32 8.75 10.54 -13.34
CA PRO A 32 8.05 11.23 -14.41
C PRO A 32 7.35 12.49 -13.88
N LEU A 33 6.92 13.37 -14.79
CA LEU A 33 6.09 14.50 -14.41
C LEU A 33 4.75 14.03 -13.81
N GLU A 34 4.35 14.67 -12.70
CA GLU A 34 3.08 14.41 -12.02
C GLU A 34 1.88 14.79 -12.90
N ARG A 35 1.16 13.79 -13.41
CA ARG A 35 0.05 13.99 -14.38
C ARG A 35 -1.26 13.31 -14.00
N ARG A 36 -1.21 12.42 -13.01
CA ARG A 36 -2.34 11.62 -12.54
C ARG A 36 -2.16 11.32 -11.06
N THR A 37 -3.21 10.82 -10.41
CA THR A 37 -3.10 10.20 -9.10
C THR A 37 -3.29 8.70 -9.26
N VAL A 38 -2.31 7.94 -8.81
CA VAL A 38 -2.38 6.49 -8.64
C VAL A 38 -2.87 6.23 -7.22
N MET A 39 -4.10 5.73 -7.11
CA MET A 39 -4.71 5.38 -5.83
C MET A 39 -4.59 3.89 -5.58
N VAL A 40 -4.00 3.52 -4.44
CA VAL A 40 -3.96 2.15 -3.95
C VAL A 40 -4.91 2.04 -2.76
N ILE A 41 -5.79 1.04 -2.79
CA ILE A 41 -6.64 0.66 -1.66
C ILE A 41 -6.28 -0.78 -1.30
N ALA A 42 -5.78 -1.02 -0.10
CA ALA A 42 -5.29 -2.31 0.35
C ALA A 42 -5.98 -2.74 1.64
N GLY A 43 -6.58 -3.94 1.63
CA GLY A 43 -7.21 -4.52 2.83
C GLY A 43 -6.20 -4.83 3.95
N ALA A 44 -4.97 -5.16 3.57
CA ALA A 44 -3.84 -5.30 4.49
C ALA A 44 -2.53 -4.95 3.77
N VAL A 45 -1.53 -4.52 4.53
CA VAL A 45 -0.16 -4.32 4.08
C VAL A 45 0.76 -4.95 5.13
N ARG A 46 1.72 -5.76 4.68
CA ARG A 46 2.70 -6.38 5.57
C ARG A 46 3.54 -5.30 6.24
N GLY A 47 3.98 -5.53 7.47
CA GLY A 47 4.94 -4.64 8.13
C GLY A 47 6.22 -4.44 7.30
N VAL A 48 6.83 -3.26 7.44
CA VAL A 48 8.03 -2.87 6.66
C VAL A 48 9.29 -3.55 7.19
N GLY A 49 9.36 -3.85 8.50
CA GLY A 49 10.56 -4.38 9.14
C GLY A 49 11.50 -3.26 9.60
N GLY A 50 12.82 -3.51 9.55
CA GLY A 50 13.85 -2.54 9.96
C GLY A 50 14.54 -2.83 11.30
N ILE A 51 14.46 -4.07 11.80
CA ILE A 51 15.32 -4.54 12.91
C ILE A 51 16.79 -4.48 12.48
N ASP A 52 17.05 -5.00 11.28
CA ASP A 52 18.23 -4.69 10.49
C ASP A 52 17.87 -4.68 8.99
N SER A 53 18.82 -4.24 8.16
CA SER A 53 18.65 -4.12 6.71
C SER A 53 19.40 -5.21 5.93
N TRP A 54 19.78 -6.32 6.58
CA TRP A 54 20.64 -7.35 5.98
C TRP A 54 20.21 -8.79 6.30
N GLY A 55 18.99 -8.99 6.80
CA GLY A 55 18.37 -10.32 6.82
C GLY A 55 17.32 -10.55 7.90
N ALA A 56 17.15 -9.64 8.85
CA ALA A 56 16.08 -9.76 9.83
C ALA A 56 14.71 -9.70 9.15
N ASP A 57 13.88 -10.68 9.46
CA ASP A 57 12.49 -10.68 9.01
C ASP A 57 11.63 -9.70 9.82
N VAL A 58 10.47 -9.35 9.27
CA VAL A 58 9.45 -8.56 9.97
C VAL A 58 8.95 -9.34 11.20
N GLU A 59 8.63 -8.67 12.31
CA GLU A 59 8.06 -9.37 13.46
C GLU A 59 6.75 -10.09 13.09
N PRO A 60 6.52 -11.35 13.55
CA PRO A 60 5.38 -12.16 13.13
C PRO A 60 4.00 -11.50 13.30
N LYS A 61 3.85 -10.62 14.29
CA LYS A 61 2.61 -9.86 14.55
C LYS A 61 2.24 -8.88 13.43
N TYR A 62 3.17 -8.56 12.52
CA TYR A 62 2.95 -7.70 11.35
C TYR A 62 2.96 -8.48 10.03
N HIS A 63 2.88 -9.81 10.08
CA HIS A 63 2.67 -10.63 8.90
C HIS A 63 1.20 -10.66 8.50
N ILE A 64 0.96 -10.79 7.20
CA ILE A 64 -0.37 -11.12 6.67
C ILE A 64 -0.46 -12.66 6.64
N PRO A 65 -1.48 -13.28 7.23
CA PRO A 65 -1.62 -14.74 7.24
C PRO A 65 -1.77 -15.28 5.81
N ALA A 66 -0.91 -16.22 5.42
CA ALA A 66 -0.91 -16.83 4.10
C ALA A 66 -1.77 -18.10 4.03
N ASP A 67 -2.26 -18.57 5.18
CA ASP A 67 -3.03 -19.79 5.37
C ASP A 67 -4.54 -19.54 5.55
N GLN A 68 -4.97 -18.29 5.42
CA GLN A 68 -6.34 -17.85 5.65
C GLN A 68 -6.84 -17.02 4.47
N ASP A 69 -8.12 -17.19 4.14
CA ASP A 69 -8.79 -16.31 3.20
C ASP A 69 -8.93 -14.90 3.79
N ILE A 70 -8.68 -13.87 2.97
CA ILE A 70 -8.78 -12.47 3.36
C ILE A 70 -9.86 -11.80 2.52
N ASP A 71 -11.03 -11.61 3.13
CA ASP A 71 -12.11 -10.82 2.54
C ASP A 71 -11.91 -9.33 2.81
N PHE A 72 -11.99 -8.52 1.75
CA PHE A 72 -11.82 -7.08 1.83
C PHE A 72 -12.90 -6.34 1.07
N SER A 73 -13.46 -5.30 1.69
CA SER A 73 -14.47 -4.43 1.10
C SER A 73 -14.27 -2.96 1.46
N PHE A 74 -14.67 -2.08 0.53
CA PHE A 74 -14.66 -0.64 0.70
C PHE A 74 -15.79 -0.02 -0.12
N VAL A 75 -16.13 1.23 0.19
CA VAL A 75 -17.20 1.97 -0.50
C VAL A 75 -16.59 3.03 -1.40
N LEU A 76 -16.96 3.01 -2.68
CA LEU A 76 -16.71 4.09 -3.63
C LEU A 76 -17.96 4.96 -3.78
N ASN A 77 -17.74 6.27 -3.89
CA ASN A 77 -18.80 7.28 -3.91
C ASN A 77 -19.66 7.26 -2.65
N ALA A 78 -19.01 7.12 -1.49
CA ALA A 78 -19.68 7.30 -0.21
C ALA A 78 -20.41 8.66 -0.17
N LYS A 79 -21.62 8.69 0.38
CA LYS A 79 -22.44 9.90 0.45
C LYS A 79 -21.76 11.01 1.25
#